data_AF-A0A1B6FFZ4-F1
#
_entry.id   AF-A0A1B6FFZ4-F1
#
_cell.length_a   1.000
_cell.length_b   1.000
_cell.length_c   1.000
_cell.angle_alpha   90.00
_cell.angle_beta   90.00
_cell.angle_gamma   90.00
#
_symmetry.space_group_name_H-M   'P 1'
#
loop_
_entity.id
_entity.type
_entity.pdbx_description
1 polymer ?
#
loop_
_entity_poly.entity_id
_entity_poly.type
_entity_poly.pdbx_seq_one_letter_code
_entity_poly.pdbx_strand_id
1 'polypeptide(L)'
;HFYLSESRFFRSLVELISCYEHTSLGENFIGLNVRLKWPFRRIVAVAEFDFNPVESNQLPLKQGCQVIVLSKEGDHKGWWKGKIQDRVGFFPKVYVREVSDTFNMDLG
;
A
#
# COMPACT_ATOMS: atom_id res chain seq x y z
N HIS A 1 -3.25 23.82 11.14
CA HIS A 1 -4.61 23.25 11.11
C HIS A 1 -4.51 21.77 11.46
N PHE A 2 -5.34 21.31 12.40
CA PHE A 2 -5.36 19.90 12.85
C PHE A 2 -6.58 19.23 12.23
N TYR A 3 -6.40 18.06 11.60
CA TYR A 3 -7.49 17.31 10.98
C TYR A 3 -7.30 15.81 11.16
N LEU A 4 -8.42 15.09 11.25
CA LEU A 4 -8.50 13.62 11.29
C LEU A 4 -9.15 13.04 10.01
N SER A 5 -9.69 13.90 9.14
CA SER A 5 -10.22 13.58 7.82
C SER A 5 -10.15 14.82 6.92
N GLU A 6 -9.94 14.64 5.61
CA GLU A 6 -9.93 15.73 4.61
C GLU A 6 -11.29 16.44 4.48
N SER A 7 -12.36 15.88 5.05
CA SER A 7 -13.71 16.41 4.97
C SER A 7 -14.05 17.48 6.01
N ARG A 8 -13.24 17.71 7.06
CA ARG A 8 -13.51 18.73 8.09
C ARG A 8 -12.25 19.42 8.60
N PHE A 9 -12.27 20.74 8.55
CA PHE A 9 -11.20 21.61 9.06
C PHE A 9 -11.62 22.27 10.37
N PHE A 10 -10.81 22.13 11.41
CA PHE A 10 -10.99 22.83 12.67
C PHE A 10 -9.97 23.97 12.80
N ARG A 11 -10.42 25.09 13.38
CA ARG A 11 -9.62 26.30 13.56
C ARG A 11 -8.79 26.25 14.84
N SER A 12 -9.13 25.38 15.78
CA SER A 12 -8.36 25.14 17.01
C SER A 12 -8.51 23.71 17.55
N LEU A 13 -7.59 23.31 18.43
CA LEU A 13 -7.65 22.01 19.11
C LEU A 13 -8.88 21.89 20.02
N VAL A 14 -9.30 22.99 20.64
CA VAL A 14 -10.49 23.05 21.51
C VAL A 14 -11.76 22.75 20.72
N GLU A 15 -11.87 23.32 19.51
CA GLU A 15 -13.00 23.09 18.61
C GLU A 15 -13.06 21.63 18.13
N LEU A 16 -11.90 21.01 17.87
CA LEU A 16 -11.79 19.60 17.50
C LEU A 16 -12.26 18.69 18.65
N ILE A 17 -11.77 18.93 19.87
CA ILE A 17 -12.12 18.13 21.05
C ILE A 17 -13.62 18.26 21.33
N SER A 18 -14.15 19.48 21.38
CA SER A 18 -15.57 19.74 21.63
C SER A 18 -16.48 19.09 20.58
N CYS A 19 -16.05 19.03 19.31
CA CYS A 19 -16.83 18.37 18.26
C CYS A 19 -16.94 16.85 18.47
N TYR A 20 -15.87 16.19 18.92
CA TYR A 20 -15.83 14.74 19.13
C TYR A 20 -16.18 14.28 20.55
N GLU A 21 -16.41 15.21 21.48
CA GLU A 21 -17.10 14.93 22.75
C GLU A 21 -18.60 14.64 22.56
N HIS A 22 -19.21 15.24 21.53
CA HIS A 22 -20.66 15.13 21.28
C HIS A 22 -21.03 14.40 19.98
N THR A 23 -20.04 14.11 19.12
CA THR A 23 -20.25 13.41 17.84
C THR A 23 -19.35 12.18 17.79
N SER A 24 -19.90 11.02 17.43
CA SER A 24 -19.09 9.82 17.30
C SER A 24 -18.04 10.01 16.21
N LEU A 25 -16.78 9.75 16.54
CA LEU A 25 -15.71 9.59 15.55
C LEU A 25 -16.11 8.58 14.45
N GLY A 26 -16.93 7.60 14.82
CA GLY A 26 -17.49 6.59 13.92
C GLY A 26 -18.20 7.14 12.69
N GLU A 27 -18.82 8.33 12.73
CA GLU A 27 -19.49 8.92 11.56
C GLU A 27 -18.52 9.28 10.42
N ASN A 28 -17.27 9.59 10.75
CA ASN A 28 -16.21 9.83 9.75
C ASN A 28 -15.39 8.56 9.46
N PHE A 29 -15.63 7.49 10.23
CA PHE A 29 -14.94 6.20 10.10
C PHE A 29 -15.90 5.05 9.76
N ILE A 30 -17.09 5.36 9.22
CA ILE A 30 -18.01 4.37 8.64
C ILE A 30 -17.30 3.74 7.44
N GLY A 31 -16.65 2.59 7.68
CA GLY A 31 -15.87 1.86 6.68
C GLY A 31 -14.34 1.86 6.89
N LEU A 32 -13.81 2.44 7.97
CA LEU A 32 -12.36 2.36 8.24
C LEU A 32 -11.91 0.92 8.59
N ASN A 33 -12.85 0.05 8.96
CA ASN A 33 -12.56 -1.32 9.34
C ASN A 33 -12.89 -2.32 8.21
N VAL A 34 -12.06 -2.36 7.16
CA VAL A 34 -11.97 -3.53 6.23
C VAL A 34 -10.60 -3.68 5.53
N ARG A 35 -9.50 -3.18 6.13
CA ARG A 35 -8.11 -3.15 5.60
C ARG A 35 -7.81 -1.87 4.83
N LEU A 36 -6.65 -1.29 5.11
CA LEU A 36 -6.07 -0.20 4.31
C LEU A 36 -6.11 -0.62 2.82
N LYS A 37 -6.78 0.14 1.95
CA LYS A 37 -6.74 -0.09 0.48
C LYS A 37 -5.31 -0.01 -0.07
N TRP A 38 -4.44 0.69 0.65
CA TRP A 38 -3.03 0.89 0.32
C TRP A 38 -2.21 0.77 1.61
N PRO A 39 -1.22 -0.12 1.69
CA PRO A 39 -0.35 -0.18 2.87
C PRO A 39 0.33 1.17 3.09
N PHE A 40 0.44 1.60 4.36
CA PHE A 40 1.08 2.86 4.78
C PHE A 40 2.54 3.02 4.29
N ARG A 41 3.15 1.92 3.81
CA ARG A 41 4.43 1.93 3.11
C ARG A 41 4.24 1.37 1.71
N ARG A 42 4.65 2.12 0.70
CA ARG A 42 4.70 1.63 -0.68
C ARG A 42 5.79 0.57 -0.76
N ILE A 43 5.41 -0.70 -0.73
CA ILE A 43 6.35 -1.80 -0.88
C ILE A 43 6.75 -1.88 -2.36
N VAL A 44 8.04 -1.76 -2.64
CA VAL A 44 8.61 -1.96 -3.97
C VAL A 44 9.38 -3.28 -3.95
N ALA A 45 9.25 -4.06 -5.01
CA ALA A 45 10.07 -5.25 -5.21
C ALA A 45 10.76 -5.17 -6.58
N VAL A 46 11.94 -5.77 -6.69
CA VAL A 46 12.69 -5.87 -7.94
C VAL A 46 12.66 -7.33 -8.39
N ALA A 47 12.30 -7.57 -9.65
CA ALA A 47 12.33 -8.92 -10.22
C ALA A 47 13.78 -9.41 -10.35
N GLU A 48 14.09 -10.57 -9.78
CA GLU A 48 15.39 -11.24 -9.90
C GLU A 48 15.43 -12.19 -11.10
N PHE A 49 14.26 -12.61 -11.58
CA PHE A 49 14.10 -13.52 -12.70
C PHE A 49 12.94 -13.07 -13.61
N ASP A 50 12.99 -13.47 -14.88
CA ASP A 50 11.90 -13.28 -15.83
C ASP A 50 10.71 -14.20 -15.48
N PHE A 51 9.48 -13.69 -15.61
CA PHE A 51 8.25 -14.45 -15.47
C PHE A 51 7.32 -14.15 -16.65
N ASN A 52 7.05 -15.15 -17.47
CA ASN A 52 6.25 -15.03 -18.70
C ASN A 52 4.96 -15.85 -18.58
N PRO A 53 3.91 -15.30 -17.95
CA PRO A 53 2.65 -16.00 -17.76
C PRO A 53 1.82 -16.09 -19.03
N VAL A 54 0.96 -17.11 -19.11
CA VAL A 54 -0.05 -17.28 -20.16
C VAL A 54 -1.41 -16.73 -19.73
N GLU A 55 -1.70 -16.74 -18.43
CA GLU A 55 -2.99 -16.28 -17.88
C GLU A 55 -3.06 -14.75 -17.81
N SER A 56 -4.18 -14.17 -18.22
CA SER A 56 -4.35 -12.71 -18.33
C SER A 56 -4.44 -11.98 -16.98
N ASN A 57 -4.71 -12.70 -15.89
CA ASN A 57 -4.71 -12.19 -14.51
C ASN A 57 -3.30 -12.14 -13.89
N GLN A 58 -2.30 -12.72 -14.55
CA GLN A 58 -0.91 -12.76 -14.07
C GLN A 58 -0.09 -11.61 -14.68
N LEU A 59 0.85 -11.09 -13.89
CA LEU A 59 1.69 -9.96 -14.23
C LEU A 59 3.04 -10.48 -14.73
N PRO A 60 3.42 -10.27 -16.01
CA PRO A 60 4.75 -10.62 -16.47
C PRO A 60 5.82 -9.81 -15.75
N LEU A 61 6.94 -10.45 -15.44
CA LEU A 61 8.12 -9.83 -14.86
C LEU A 61 9.28 -9.92 -15.85
N LYS A 62 10.06 -8.85 -15.91
CA LYS A 62 11.38 -8.86 -16.54
C LYS A 62 12.42 -8.62 -15.46
N GLN A 63 13.50 -9.40 -15.44
CA GLN A 63 14.60 -9.24 -14.51
C GLN A 63 15.07 -7.77 -14.46
N GLY A 64 15.23 -7.25 -13.23
CA GLY A 64 15.58 -5.87 -12.95
C GLY A 64 14.39 -4.90 -12.93
N CYS A 65 13.19 -5.30 -13.35
CA CYS A 65 12.02 -4.40 -13.31
C CYS A 65 11.54 -4.17 -11.87
N GLN A 66 11.01 -2.97 -11.62
CA GLN A 66 10.38 -2.61 -10.36
C GLN A 66 8.87 -2.89 -10.39
N VAL A 67 8.39 -3.53 -9.35
CA VAL A 67 6.97 -3.84 -9.12
C VAL A 67 6.52 -3.13 -7.86
N ILE A 68 5.42 -2.39 -7.95
CA ILE A 68 4.72 -1.89 -6.76
C ILE A 68 3.87 -3.03 -6.23
N VAL A 69 4.14 -3.49 -5.00
CA VAL A 69 3.37 -4.56 -4.36
C VAL A 69 2.09 -3.97 -3.78
N LEU A 70 0.94 -4.43 -4.30
CA LEU A 70 -0.39 -3.97 -3.93
C LEU A 70 -1.02 -4.82 -2.82
N SER A 71 -0.77 -6.13 -2.82
CA SER A 71 -1.30 -7.05 -1.81
C SER A 71 -0.41 -8.29 -1.67
N LYS A 72 -0.23 -8.73 -0.41
CA LYS A 72 0.44 -9.98 -0.04
C LYS A 72 -0.53 -11.01 0.56
N GLU A 73 -1.84 -10.86 0.37
CA GLU A 73 -2.82 -11.81 0.93
C GLU A 73 -2.62 -13.25 0.41
N GLY A 74 -2.05 -13.40 -0.78
CA GLY A 74 -1.66 -14.69 -1.37
C GLY A 74 -0.30 -15.24 -0.90
N ASP A 75 0.34 -14.65 0.11
CA ASP A 75 1.71 -15.00 0.52
C ASP A 75 1.88 -16.49 0.88
N HIS A 76 0.88 -17.05 1.57
CA HIS A 76 0.81 -18.46 1.93
C HIS A 76 0.72 -19.40 0.72
N LYS A 77 0.30 -18.89 -0.44
CA LYS A 77 0.28 -19.60 -1.74
C LYS A 77 1.49 -19.28 -2.60
N GLY A 78 2.39 -18.41 -2.15
CA GLY A 78 3.56 -17.96 -2.90
C GLY A 78 3.27 -16.88 -3.95
N TRP A 79 2.10 -16.23 -3.92
CA TRP A 79 1.70 -15.23 -4.91
C TRP A 79 1.44 -13.87 -4.29
N TRP A 80 1.95 -12.82 -4.94
CA TRP A 80 1.62 -11.44 -4.61
C TRP A 80 0.90 -10.77 -5.77
N LYS A 81 0.16 -9.70 -5.48
CA LYS A 81 -0.46 -8.84 -6.48
C LYS A 81 0.34 -7.55 -6.58
N GLY A 82 0.66 -7.13 -7.80
CA GLY A 82 1.44 -5.92 -8.02
C GLY A 82 1.04 -5.14 -9.26
N LYS A 83 1.76 -4.04 -9.47
CA LYS A 83 1.58 -3.12 -10.59
C LYS A 83 2.92 -2.76 -11.23
N ILE A 84 2.98 -2.85 -12.56
CA ILE A 84 4.06 -2.30 -13.40
C ILE A 84 3.38 -1.38 -14.41
N GLN A 85 3.76 -0.11 -14.44
CA GLN A 85 3.07 0.92 -15.25
C GLN A 85 1.56 0.85 -15.01
N ASP A 86 0.73 0.62 -16.02
CA ASP A 86 -0.72 0.51 -15.89
C ASP A 86 -1.23 -0.93 -15.73
N ARG A 87 -0.35 -1.93 -15.83
CA ARG A 87 -0.74 -3.34 -15.74
C ARG A 87 -0.73 -3.80 -14.29
N VAL A 88 -1.81 -4.48 -13.89
CA VAL A 88 -1.99 -5.08 -12.56
C VAL A 88 -2.23 -6.57 -12.71
N GLY A 89 -1.57 -7.38 -11.87
CA GLY A 89 -1.77 -8.83 -11.88
C GLY A 89 -1.01 -9.55 -10.78
N PHE A 90 -1.11 -10.87 -10.79
CA PHE A 90 -0.44 -11.75 -9.84
C PHE A 90 0.93 -12.23 -10.35
N PHE A 91 1.92 -12.31 -9.46
CA PHE A 91 3.23 -12.86 -9.77
C PHE A 91 3.77 -13.69 -8.60
N PRO A 92 4.68 -14.65 -8.85
CA PRO A 92 5.26 -15.47 -7.79
C PRO A 92 6.20 -14.64 -6.92
N LYS A 93 6.03 -14.68 -5.60
CA LYS A 93 6.85 -13.89 -4.67
C LYS A 93 8.33 -14.22 -4.72
N VAL A 94 8.66 -15.47 -5.07
CA VAL A 94 10.05 -15.97 -5.13
C VAL A 94 10.82 -15.43 -6.34
N TYR A 95 10.16 -14.74 -7.26
CA TYR A 95 10.78 -14.11 -8.45
C TYR A 95 11.22 -12.68 -8.18
N VAL A 96 10.91 -12.15 -7.00
CA VAL A 96 11.22 -10.76 -6.65
C VAL A 96 11.93 -10.69 -5.30
N ARG A 97 12.71 -9.63 -5.13
CA ARG A 97 13.26 -9.23 -3.85
C ARG A 97 12.64 -7.90 -3.43
N GLU A 98 12.10 -7.85 -2.23
CA GLU A 98 11.61 -6.58 -1.66
C GLU A 98 12.76 -5.60 -1.47
N VAL A 99 12.50 -4.35 -1.82
CA VAL A 99 13.38 -3.22 -1.55
C VAL A 99 12.76 -2.47 -0.38
N SER A 100 13.35 -2.65 0.80
CA SER A 100 13.09 -1.78 1.94
C SER A 100 13.49 -0.36 1.53
N ASP A 101 12.66 0.63 1.83
CA ASP A 101 13.15 2.01 1.99
C ASP A 101 14.06 2.04 3.23
N THR A 102 15.23 1.39 3.17
CA THR A 102 16.38 1.83 3.95
C THR A 102 16.88 3.08 3.23
N PHE A 103 16.22 4.20 3.50
CA PHE A 103 16.93 5.47 3.41
C PHE A 103 18.17 5.30 4.28
N ASN A 104 19.33 5.15 3.64
CA ASN A 104 20.62 5.28 4.29
C ASN A 104 20.60 6.61 5.06
N MET A 105 20.41 6.55 6.38
CA MET A 105 20.90 7.58 7.29
C MET A 105 22.38 7.32 7.59
N ASP A 106 23.16 7.08 6.54
CA ASP A 106 24.60 7.30 6.55
C ASP A 106 24.83 8.66 5.89
N LEU A 107 24.61 9.71 6.67
CA LEU A 107 25.23 11.00 6.41
C LEU A 107 26.43 11.07 7.37
N GLY A 108 27.62 11.18 6.78
CA GLY A 108 28.84 11.55 7.48
C GLY A 108 28.85 13.02 7.91
#